data_AF-A0A3S2CHF2-F1
#
_entry.id   AF-A0A3S2CHF2-F1
#
_cell.length_a   1.000
_cell.length_b   1.000
_cell.length_c   1.000
_cell.angle_alpha   90.00
_cell.angle_beta   90.00
_cell.angle_gamma   90.00
#
_symmetry.space_group_name_H-M   'P 1'
#
loop_
_entity.id
_entity.type
_entity.pdbx_description
1 polymer ?
#
loop_
_entity_poly.entity_id
_entity_poly.type
_entity_poly.pdbx_seq_one_letter_code
_entity_poly.pdbx_strand_id
1 'polypeptide(L)' 'MGKKPKQPSEATADREQAIEALYFARKCGLTKEEALKMLREAQIRIDDGPKRSSGNRT' A
#
# COMPACT_ATOMS: atom_id res chain seq x y z
N MET A 1 -2.11 7.45 -31.11
CA MET A 1 -1.30 6.39 -30.46
C MET A 1 -1.50 6.45 -28.95
N GLY A 2 -2.55 5.80 -28.44
CA GLY A 2 -2.88 5.83 -27.00
C GLY A 2 -1.88 5.00 -26.20
N LYS A 3 -1.10 5.66 -25.34
CA LYS A 3 -0.20 4.98 -24.40
C LYS A 3 -1.06 4.41 -23.27
N LYS A 4 -1.44 3.13 -23.36
CA LYS A 4 -2.03 2.41 -22.22
C LYS A 4 -0.98 2.39 -21.11
N PRO A 5 -1.26 2.93 -19.90
CA PRO A 5 -0.35 2.78 -18.79
C PRO A 5 -0.20 1.29 -18.53
N LYS A 6 1.03 0.79 -18.68
CA LYS A 6 1.39 -0.58 -18.34
C LYS A 6 1.20 -0.67 -16.84
N GLN A 7 0.03 -1.16 -16.41
CA GLN A 7 -0.22 -1.43 -15.01
C GLN A 7 0.94 -2.32 -14.54
N PRO A 8 1.67 -1.94 -13.49
CA PRO A 8 2.67 -2.83 -12.92
C PRO A 8 1.94 -4.13 -12.62
N SER A 9 2.39 -5.22 -13.23
CA SER A 9 1.77 -6.54 -13.05
C SER A 9 1.66 -6.78 -11.55
N GLU A 10 0.48 -7.13 -11.05
CA GLU A 10 0.24 -7.30 -9.61
C GLU A 10 1.30 -8.19 -8.92
N ALA A 11 1.93 -9.10 -9.66
CA ALA A 11 3.08 -9.90 -9.22
C ALA A 11 4.34 -9.13 -8.80
N THR A 12 4.63 -7.96 -9.40
CA THR A 12 5.76 -7.12 -8.98
C THR A 12 5.45 -6.38 -7.68
N ALA A 13 4.21 -5.89 -7.55
CA ALA A 13 3.76 -5.23 -6.33
C ALA A 13 3.78 -6.18 -5.13
N ASP A 14 3.32 -7.43 -5.31
CA ASP A 14 3.39 -8.45 -4.26
C ASP A 14 4.84 -8.72 -3.80
N ARG A 15 5.78 -8.79 -4.75
CA ARG A 15 7.21 -8.97 -4.44
C ARG A 15 7.79 -7.79 -3.67
N GLU A 16 7.46 -6.56 -4.06
CA GLU A 16 7.89 -5.34 -3.37
C GLU A 16 7.35 -5.30 -1.93
N GLN A 17 6.07 -5.61 -1.74
CA GLN A 17 5.44 -5.70 -0.42
C GLN A 17 6.08 -6.77 0.47
N ALA A 18 6.46 -7.91 -0.10
CA ALA A 18 7.14 -8.97 0.65
C ALA A 18 8.53 -8.53 1.15
N ILE A 19 9.26 -7.74 0.35
CA ILE A 19 10.57 -7.19 0.72
C ILE A 19 10.41 -6.15 1.85
N GLU A 20 9.45 -5.25 1.71
CA GLU A 20 9.15 -4.25 2.74
C GLU A 20 8.70 -4.90 4.06
N ALA A 21 7.83 -5.91 3.99
CA ALA A 21 7.38 -6.63 5.17
C ALA A 21 8.55 -7.27 5.93
N LEU A 22 9.50 -7.87 5.20
CA LEU A 22 10.68 -8.48 5.80
C LEU A 22 11.60 -7.43 6.45
N TYR A 23 11.75 -6.27 5.81
CA TYR A 23 12.52 -5.15 6.35
C TYR A 23 11.90 -4.63 7.65
N PHE A 24 10.58 -4.41 7.67
CA PHE A 24 9.86 -3.96 8.86
C PHE A 24 9.89 -4.99 9.99
N ALA A 25 9.71 -6.28 9.66
CA ALA A 25 9.83 -7.36 10.62
C ALA A 25 11.18 -7.31 11.37
N ARG A 26 12.28 -7.16 10.61
CA ARG A 26 13.62 -7.08 11.18
C ARG A 26 13.87 -5.80 11.98
N LYS A 27 13.33 -4.67 11.53
CA LYS A 27 13.57 -3.35 12.14
C LYS A 27 12.74 -3.11 13.40
N CYS A 28 11.48 -3.56 13.41
CA CYS A 28 10.54 -3.35 14.50
C CYS A 28 10.42 -4.54 15.45
N GLY A 29 11.12 -5.66 15.18
CA GLY A 29 11.00 -6.89 15.96
C GLY A 29 9.64 -7.56 15.79
N LEU A 30 9.01 -7.39 14.62
CA LEU A 30 7.72 -7.96 14.28
C LEU A 30 7.90 -9.30 13.53
N THR A 31 6.84 -10.10 13.51
CA THR A 31 6.79 -11.24 12.60
C THR A 31 6.50 -10.76 11.17
N LYS A 32 6.85 -11.56 10.16
CA LYS A 32 6.55 -11.26 8.76
C LYS A 32 5.05 -11.00 8.53
N GLU A 33 4.20 -11.75 9.22
CA GLU A 33 2.74 -11.66 9.11
C GLU A 33 2.20 -10.34 9.68
N GLU A 34 2.71 -9.92 10.84
CA GLU A 34 2.40 -8.63 11.45
C GLU A 34 2.79 -7.47 10.52
N ALA A 35 4.00 -7.54 9.94
CA ALA A 35 4.45 -6.52 9.00
C ALA A 35 3.62 -6.48 7.70
N LEU A 36 3.23 -7.65 7.16
CA LEU A 36 2.34 -7.74 5.98
C LEU A 36 0.95 -7.18 6.28
N LYS A 37 0.41 -7.45 7.47
CA LYS A 37 -0.89 -6.91 7.89
C LYS A 37 -0.83 -5.38 7.94
N MET A 38 0.20 -4.82 8.57
CA MET A 38 0.40 -3.37 8.64
C MET A 38 0.55 -2.71 7.26
N LEU A 39 1.28 -3.33 6.32
CA LEU A 39 1.41 -2.81 4.95
C LEU A 39 0.07 -2.81 4.20
N ARG A 40 -0.75 -3.86 4.36
CA ARG A 40 -2.11 -3.90 3.79
C ARG A 40 -3.02 -2.85 4.42
N GLU A 41 -3.02 -2.72 5.74
CA GLU A 41 -3.79 -1.68 6.45
C GLU A 41 -3.35 -0.26 6.05
N ALA A 42 -2.05 -0.04 5.85
CA ALA A 42 -1.52 1.23 5.36
C ALA A 42 -1.95 1.53 3.92
N GLN A 43 -1.93 0.54 3.01
CA GLN A 43 -2.45 0.71 1.65
C GLN A 43 -3.95 1.03 1.65
N ILE A 44 -4.74 0.37 2.49
CA ILE A 44 -6.18 0.66 2.64
C ILE A 44 -6.39 2.09 3.13
N ARG A 45 -5.57 2.58 4.07
CA ARG A 45 -5.62 3.98 4.55
C ARG A 45 -5.17 5.01 3.52
N ILE A 46 -4.37 4.64 2.52
CA ILE A 46 -3.97 5.54 1.43
C ILE A 46 -5.11 5.69 0.42
N ASP A 47 -5.90 4.64 0.18
CA ASP A 47 -7.14 4.70 -0.61
C ASP A 47 -8.29 5.38 0.15
N ASP A 48 -8.37 5.13 1.46
CA ASP A 48 -9.22 5.85 2.41
C ASP A 48 -8.52 7.10 2.99
N GLY A 49 -7.60 7.71 2.22
CA GLY A 49 -7.10 9.03 2.54
C GLY A 49 -8.31 9.93 2.80
N PRO A 50 -8.28 10.81 3.84
CA PRO A 50 -9.47 11.50 4.30
C PRO A 50 -10.15 12.07 3.07
N LYS A 51 -11.32 11.52 2.72
CA LYS A 51 -12.19 12.14 1.74
C LYS A 51 -12.39 13.51 2.33
N ARG A 52 -11.63 14.49 1.84
CA ARG A 52 -11.84 15.88 2.12
C ARG A 52 -13.28 16.04 1.71
N SER A 53 -14.15 16.02 2.72
CA SER A 53 -15.55 16.26 2.56
C SER A 53 -15.56 17.55 1.77
N SER A 54 -15.92 17.45 0.50
CA SER A 54 -16.13 18.59 -0.37
C SER A 54 -17.33 19.29 0.25
N GLY A 55 -17.06 20.05 1.31
CA GLY A 55 -17.98 20.98 1.92
C GLY A 55 -18.22 22.05 0.89
N ASN A 56 -19.15 21.76 -0.02
CA ASN A 56 -19.71 22.72 -0.93
C ASN A 56 -20.49 23.71 -0.06
N ARG A 57 -19.81 24.77 0.36
CA ARG A 57 -20.42 25.88 1.06
C ARG A 57 -20.91 26.84 -0.03
N THR A 58 -22.17 26.67 -0.43
CA THR A 58 -22.97 27.67 -1.12
C THR A 58 -24.11 28.04 -0.20
#